data_AF-A0A965EN89-F1
#
_entry.id   AF-A0A965EN89-F1
#
_cell.length_a   1.000
_cell.length_b   1.000
_cell.length_c   1.000
_cell.angle_alpha   90.00
_cell.angle_beta   90.00
_cell.angle_gamma   90.00
#
_symmetry.space_group_name_H-M   'P 1'
#
loop_
_entity.id
_entity.type
_entity.pdbx_description
1 polymer ?
#
loop_
_entity_poly.entity_id
_entity_poly.type
_entity_poly.pdbx_seq_one_letter_code
_entity_poly.pdbx_strand_id
1 'polypeptide(L)'
;KECSCKDSKKGLFVPQREMSWLVAVVVFTAFFVFIAGYFWGQRKAVSSLLERIEKESFSDKVTYSLYTMNGKYQNDTDDTEEDADNDENEEEDAPSEGEQKIVSKPVESAKLVALEEPVEEKNEVHTTYVAPLVGFGTLAPANQFMQKVKKSGIDVSVKKRVSKTAKGRTVAWYQVVTGEYTDKNEIEHVVMQLSEKENLKNVKIIEIKKG
;
A
#
# COMPACT_ATOMS: atom_id res chain seq x y z
N LYS A 1 53.57 -55.35 -61.33
CA LYS A 1 53.63 -54.16 -60.47
C LYS A 1 52.20 -53.68 -60.27
N GLU A 2 51.56 -54.17 -59.22
CA GLU A 2 50.20 -53.81 -58.86
C GLU A 2 50.25 -52.60 -57.91
N CYS A 3 49.56 -51.53 -58.25
CA CYS A 3 49.37 -50.39 -57.35
C CYS A 3 48.03 -50.54 -56.64
N SER A 4 48.11 -50.92 -55.36
CA SER A 4 47.01 -50.87 -54.40
C SER A 4 46.92 -49.45 -53.83
N CYS A 5 45.89 -48.70 -54.22
CA CYS A 5 45.57 -47.42 -53.59
C CYS A 5 44.55 -47.66 -52.48
N LYS A 6 45.04 -47.57 -51.24
CA LYS A 6 44.29 -47.64 -49.98
C LYS A 6 43.19 -46.57 -49.90
N ASP A 7 41.97 -47.05 -49.63
CA ASP A 7 40.91 -46.32 -48.95
C ASP A 7 41.43 -45.65 -47.66
N SER A 8 41.47 -44.33 -47.61
CA SER A 8 41.81 -43.61 -46.36
C SER A 8 41.26 -42.19 -46.30
N LYS A 9 40.01 -41.94 -46.73
CA LYS A 9 39.29 -40.70 -46.36
C LYS A 9 37.79 -40.94 -46.17
N LYS A 10 37.43 -41.70 -45.13
CA LYS A 10 36.07 -41.64 -44.56
C LYS A 10 35.92 -40.32 -43.79
N GLY A 11 35.81 -39.21 -44.52
CA GLY A 11 35.46 -37.92 -43.93
C GLY A 11 33.97 -37.91 -43.61
N LEU A 12 33.61 -37.61 -42.37
CA LEU A 12 32.23 -37.35 -41.98
C LEU A 12 31.82 -36.00 -42.56
N PHE A 13 31.24 -36.00 -43.76
CA PHE A 13 30.66 -34.79 -44.35
C PHE A 13 29.28 -34.57 -43.75
N VAL A 14 29.22 -33.73 -42.71
CA VAL A 14 27.94 -33.24 -42.19
C VAL A 14 27.46 -32.12 -43.12
N PRO A 15 26.24 -32.19 -43.67
CA PRO A 15 25.70 -31.13 -44.52
C PRO A 15 25.62 -29.81 -43.74
N GLN A 16 26.08 -28.72 -44.35
CA GLN A 16 26.20 -27.40 -43.69
C GLN A 16 24.89 -26.90 -43.05
N ARG A 17 23.74 -27.32 -43.58
CA ARG A 17 22.42 -26.94 -43.07
C ARG A 17 22.13 -27.52 -41.69
N GLU A 18 22.59 -28.74 -41.40
CA GLU A 18 22.40 -29.39 -40.10
C GLU A 18 23.30 -28.77 -39.04
N MET A 19 24.53 -28.38 -39.42
CA MET A 19 25.45 -27.68 -38.52
C MET A 19 24.88 -26.35 -38.03
N SER A 20 24.23 -25.57 -38.90
CA SER A 20 23.60 -24.31 -38.49
C SER A 20 22.49 -24.52 -37.46
N TRP A 21 21.71 -25.59 -37.60
CA TRP A 21 20.63 -25.90 -36.66
C TRP A 21 21.18 -26.36 -35.30
N LEU A 22 22.20 -27.22 -35.31
CA LEU A 22 22.87 -27.69 -34.10
C LEU A 22 23.49 -26.52 -33.32
N VAL A 23 24.18 -25.60 -34.00
CA VAL A 23 24.76 -24.40 -33.38
C VAL A 23 23.65 -23.52 -32.77
N ALA A 24 22.54 -23.32 -33.48
CA ALA A 24 21.41 -22.55 -32.96
C ALA A 24 20.83 -23.18 -31.67
N VAL A 25 20.62 -24.50 -31.65
CA VAL A 25 20.12 -25.22 -30.46
C VAL A 25 21.08 -25.07 -29.28
N VAL A 26 22.39 -25.17 -29.50
CA VAL A 26 23.39 -25.01 -28.45
C VAL A 26 23.37 -23.59 -27.87
N VAL A 27 23.32 -22.56 -28.72
CA VAL A 27 23.24 -21.15 -28.27
C VAL A 27 21.95 -20.89 -27.50
N PHE A 28 20.82 -21.41 -27.98
CA PHE A 28 19.53 -21.23 -27.33
C PHE A 28 19.48 -21.92 -25.96
N THR A 29 20.07 -23.13 -25.86
CA THR A 29 20.19 -23.86 -24.59
C THR A 29 21.07 -23.10 -23.60
N ALA A 30 22.22 -22.59 -24.03
CA ALA A 30 23.09 -21.78 -23.18
C ALA A 30 22.38 -20.51 -22.67
N PHE A 31 21.60 -19.85 -23.54
CA PHE A 31 20.81 -18.68 -23.18
C PHE A 31 19.75 -18.99 -22.12
N PHE A 32 19.04 -20.11 -22.24
CA PHE A 32 18.06 -20.53 -21.24
C PHE A 32 18.70 -20.88 -19.90
N VAL A 33 19.84 -21.57 -19.89
CA VAL A 33 20.59 -21.86 -18.65
C VAL A 33 21.01 -20.56 -17.96
N PHE A 34 21.45 -19.57 -18.73
CA PHE A 34 21.81 -18.26 -18.19
C PHE A 34 20.61 -17.54 -17.56
N ILE A 35 19.47 -17.49 -18.25
CA ILE A 35 18.23 -16.87 -17.72
C ILE A 35 17.77 -17.58 -16.45
N ALA A 36 17.71 -18.91 -16.47
CA ALA A 36 17.29 -19.70 -15.31
C ALA A 36 18.23 -19.47 -14.12
N GLY A 37 19.55 -19.46 -14.35
CA GLY A 37 20.55 -19.18 -13.34
C GLY A 37 20.44 -17.76 -12.78
N TYR A 38 20.21 -16.76 -13.63
CA TYR A 38 20.02 -15.36 -13.22
C TYR A 38 18.82 -15.20 -12.29
N PHE A 39 17.66 -15.74 -12.66
CA PHE A 39 16.46 -15.68 -11.83
C PHE A 39 16.63 -16.45 -10.51
N TRP A 40 17.30 -17.60 -10.54
CA TRP A 40 17.58 -18.37 -9.32
C TRP A 40 18.50 -17.59 -8.36
N GLY A 41 19.51 -16.92 -8.90
CA GLY A 41 20.42 -16.05 -8.16
C GLY A 41 19.69 -14.86 -7.53
N GLN A 42 18.85 -14.16 -8.31
CA GLN A 42 18.07 -13.03 -7.81
C GLN A 42 17.11 -13.45 -6.69
N ARG A 43 16.42 -14.59 -6.85
CA ARG A 43 15.53 -15.12 -5.80
C ARG A 43 16.30 -15.42 -4.52
N LYS A 44 17.47 -16.04 -4.63
CA LYS A 44 18.33 -16.35 -3.46
C LYS A 44 18.82 -15.08 -2.76
N ALA A 45 19.19 -14.04 -3.52
CA ALA A 45 19.61 -12.76 -2.97
C ALA A 45 18.46 -12.02 -2.25
N VAL A 46 17.25 -12.06 -2.80
CA VAL A 46 16.07 -11.46 -2.14
C VAL A 46 15.73 -12.22 -0.86
N SER A 47 15.75 -13.56 -0.90
CA SER A 47 15.51 -14.38 0.28
C SER A 47 16.53 -14.14 1.39
N SER A 48 17.83 -14.02 1.06
CA SER A 48 18.85 -13.73 2.07
C SER A 48 18.76 -12.33 2.65
N LEU A 49 18.28 -11.34 1.87
CA LEU A 49 17.97 -10.02 2.39
C LEU A 49 16.76 -10.04 3.32
N LEU A 50 15.71 -10.78 2.96
CA LEU A 50 14.51 -10.91 3.80
C LEU A 50 14.87 -11.53 5.16
N GLU A 51 15.65 -12.61 5.15
CA GLU A 51 16.09 -13.30 6.38
C GLU A 51 16.99 -12.40 7.25
N ARG A 52 17.86 -11.58 6.63
CA ARG A 52 18.66 -10.59 7.36
C ARG A 52 17.80 -9.49 7.98
N ILE A 53 16.84 -8.95 7.22
CA ILE A 53 15.92 -7.90 7.70
C ILE A 53 15.07 -8.43 8.87
N GLU A 54 14.58 -9.66 8.77
CA GLU A 54 13.79 -10.27 9.83
C GLU A 54 14.61 -10.49 11.11
N LYS A 55 15.87 -10.95 10.96
CA LYS A 55 16.79 -11.14 12.08
C LYS A 55 17.19 -9.81 12.74
N GLU A 56 17.49 -8.78 11.95
CA GLU A 56 17.82 -7.45 12.46
C GLU A 56 16.61 -6.80 13.16
N SER A 57 15.43 -6.88 12.56
CA SER A 57 14.19 -6.36 13.18
C SER A 57 13.86 -7.08 14.49
N PHE A 58 14.11 -8.39 14.58
CA PHE A 58 13.91 -9.12 15.83
C PHE A 58 14.91 -8.69 16.91
N SER A 59 16.19 -8.51 16.54
CA SER A 59 17.22 -8.03 17.46
C SER A 59 16.90 -6.63 18.00
N ASP A 60 16.44 -5.72 17.14
CA ASP A 60 16.06 -4.36 17.53
C ASP A 60 14.85 -4.38 18.47
N LYS A 61 13.88 -5.25 18.20
CA LYS A 61 12.68 -5.38 19.04
C LYS A 61 13.01 -5.96 20.42
N VAL A 62 13.89 -6.95 20.49
CA VAL A 62 14.39 -7.50 21.75
C VAL A 62 15.20 -6.46 22.51
N THR A 63 16.10 -5.74 21.84
CA THR A 63 16.92 -4.69 22.45
C THR A 63 16.05 -3.55 22.99
N TYR A 64 15.09 -3.06 22.20
CA TYR A 64 14.13 -2.05 22.64
C TYR A 64 13.31 -2.51 23.84
N SER A 65 12.86 -3.78 23.86
CA SER A 65 12.13 -4.34 25.00
C SER A 65 12.99 -4.44 26.28
N LEU A 66 14.28 -4.77 26.15
CA LEU A 66 15.21 -4.82 27.28
C LEU A 66 15.50 -3.43 27.84
N TYR A 67 15.70 -2.42 26.99
CA TYR A 67 15.87 -1.03 27.46
C TYR A 67 14.59 -0.47 28.08
N THR A 68 13.41 -0.80 27.56
CA THR A 68 12.13 -0.34 28.13
C THR A 68 11.81 -1.00 29.48
N MET A 69 12.21 -2.26 29.69
CA MET A 69 12.04 -2.93 30.99
C MET A 69 13.08 -2.51 32.03
N ASN A 70 14.35 -2.31 31.63
CA ASN A 70 15.39 -1.87 32.57
C ASN A 70 15.34 -0.37 32.87
N GLY A 71 14.77 0.45 31.99
CA GLY A 71 14.61 1.90 32.21
C GLY A 71 13.55 2.27 33.25
N LYS A 72 12.75 1.31 33.75
CA LYS A 72 11.67 1.59 34.70
C LYS A 72 12.08 1.50 36.19
N TYR A 73 13.36 1.25 36.49
CA TYR A 73 13.86 1.13 37.86
C TYR A 73 14.92 2.17 38.25
N GLN A 74 15.17 3.18 37.40
CA GLN A 74 16.17 4.19 37.70
C GLN A 74 15.80 5.54 37.07
N ASN A 75 14.80 6.21 37.66
CA ASN A 75 14.68 7.66 37.75
C ASN A 75 13.35 8.02 38.44
N ASP A 76 13.31 7.81 39.76
CA ASP A 76 12.49 8.59 40.68
C ASP A 76 13.48 9.34 41.60
N THR A 77 14.21 10.30 41.04
CA THR A 77 14.86 11.35 41.83
C THR A 77 15.12 12.58 40.94
N ASP A 78 14.26 13.58 41.15
CA ASP A 78 14.50 15.04 41.09
C ASP A 78 14.84 15.79 39.79
N ASP A 79 14.40 17.06 39.84
CA ASP A 79 14.64 18.23 38.98
C ASP A 79 13.83 18.25 37.66
N THR A 80 12.67 18.91 37.54
CA THR A 80 12.36 20.36 37.70
C THR A 80 13.40 21.28 37.05
N GLU A 81 13.02 21.84 35.90
CA GLU A 81 13.37 23.16 35.30
C GLU A 81 13.23 23.02 33.77
N GLU A 82 12.19 23.57 33.15
CA GLU A 82 12.05 24.94 32.62
C GLU A 82 12.13 24.94 31.07
N ASP A 83 11.09 25.55 30.49
CA ASP A 83 11.07 26.38 29.28
C ASP A 83 11.50 25.83 27.90
N ALA A 84 10.56 25.84 26.95
CA ALA A 84 10.34 27.03 26.13
C ALA A 84 9.30 26.76 25.03
N ASP A 85 8.25 27.57 25.05
CA ASP A 85 7.39 27.90 23.93
C ASP A 85 8.19 28.25 22.67
N ASN A 86 7.68 27.84 21.51
CA ASN A 86 7.81 28.65 20.30
C ASN A 86 6.57 28.47 19.43
N ASP A 87 5.57 29.26 19.80
CA ASP A 87 4.45 29.66 18.95
C ASP A 87 4.91 30.78 17.99
N GLU A 88 4.09 31.02 16.97
CA GLU A 88 4.03 32.17 16.06
C GLU A 88 4.59 32.04 14.62
N ASN A 89 3.59 32.07 13.73
CA ASN A 89 3.44 32.93 12.55
C ASN A 89 4.14 32.57 11.23
N GLU A 90 3.31 32.21 10.25
CA GLU A 90 3.14 33.06 9.06
C GLU A 90 1.72 32.86 8.48
N GLU A 91 0.88 33.88 8.68
CA GLU A 91 -0.33 34.17 7.91
C GLU A 91 0.08 34.62 6.49
N GLU A 92 -0.56 34.08 5.45
CA GLU A 92 -0.78 34.82 4.22
C GLU A 92 -2.23 34.61 3.75
N ASP A 93 -2.98 35.70 3.89
CA ASP A 93 -4.24 36.02 3.23
C ASP A 93 -4.16 35.93 1.70
N ALA A 94 -5.21 35.37 1.07
CA ALA A 94 -5.94 36.09 0.02
C ALA A 94 -7.21 35.34 -0.43
N PRO A 95 -8.31 36.07 -0.72
CA PRO A 95 -9.63 35.53 -0.97
C PRO A 95 -9.90 35.31 -2.47
N SER A 96 -10.80 34.40 -2.82
CA SER A 96 -11.51 34.47 -4.10
C SER A 96 -12.95 34.02 -3.96
N GLU A 97 -13.80 35.02 -4.18
CA GLU A 97 -15.24 34.99 -4.34
C GLU A 97 -15.72 33.99 -5.39
N GLY A 98 -16.93 33.49 -5.19
CA GLY A 98 -17.65 32.63 -6.13
C GLY A 98 -19.10 32.44 -5.71
N GLU A 99 -19.82 33.56 -5.51
CA GLU A 99 -21.28 33.57 -5.36
C GLU A 99 -21.95 32.93 -6.59
N GLN A 100 -22.75 31.89 -6.37
CA GLN A 100 -23.89 31.58 -7.23
C GLN A 100 -25.14 31.30 -6.40
N LYS A 101 -25.80 32.42 -6.08
CA LYS A 101 -27.25 32.65 -6.09
C LYS A 101 -27.99 31.68 -7.03
N ILE A 102 -29.05 31.01 -6.55
CA ILE A 102 -30.34 30.84 -7.24
C ILE A 102 -31.40 30.25 -6.28
N VAL A 103 -32.34 31.13 -5.93
CA VAL A 103 -33.81 30.99 -5.92
C VAL A 103 -34.46 29.99 -4.96
N SER A 104 -34.95 30.60 -3.89
CA SER A 104 -36.06 30.21 -3.02
C SER A 104 -37.37 29.98 -3.78
N LYS A 105 -38.14 28.97 -3.36
CA LYS A 105 -39.61 28.99 -3.44
C LYS A 105 -40.22 28.58 -2.08
N PRO A 106 -41.23 29.31 -1.57
CA PRO A 106 -41.84 29.05 -0.28
C PRO A 106 -43.07 28.13 -0.42
N VAL A 107 -43.24 27.18 0.49
CA VAL A 107 -44.53 26.53 0.77
C VAL A 107 -44.69 26.37 2.28
N GLU A 108 -45.29 27.41 2.87
CA GLU A 108 -46.47 27.39 3.73
C GLU A 108 -46.74 26.17 4.65
N SER A 109 -46.35 26.35 5.91
CA SER A 109 -47.15 26.22 7.15
C SER A 109 -48.35 25.26 7.23
N ALA A 110 -48.18 24.25 8.11
CA ALA A 110 -49.18 23.80 9.08
C ALA A 110 -48.40 23.28 10.32
N LYS A 111 -48.21 24.07 11.37
CA LYS A 111 -49.09 24.31 12.54
C LYS A 111 -49.26 23.09 13.48
N LEU A 112 -48.33 23.05 14.45
CA LEU A 112 -48.50 23.02 15.90
C LEU A 112 -48.71 21.70 16.69
N VAL A 113 -47.82 21.61 17.69
CA VAL A 113 -47.90 21.04 19.05
C VAL A 113 -47.61 19.54 19.19
N ALA A 114 -46.36 19.24 19.52
CA ALA A 114 -46.03 18.19 20.48
C ALA A 114 -44.97 18.72 21.44
N LEU A 115 -45.22 18.50 22.73
CA LEU A 115 -44.40 18.87 23.88
C LEU A 115 -42.98 18.31 23.72
N GLU A 116 -41.97 19.16 23.53
CA GLU A 116 -40.57 18.74 23.60
C GLU A 116 -40.09 18.88 25.04
N GLU A 117 -39.92 17.73 25.70
CA GLU A 117 -39.09 17.61 26.89
C GLU A 117 -37.64 17.93 26.51
N PRO A 118 -36.85 18.56 27.40
CA PRO A 118 -35.45 18.82 27.15
C PRO A 118 -34.69 17.49 27.16
N VAL A 119 -34.55 16.87 26.00
CA VAL A 119 -33.65 15.73 25.80
C VAL A 119 -32.24 16.30 25.92
N GLU A 120 -31.61 16.07 27.07
CA GLU A 120 -30.19 16.32 27.26
C GLU A 120 -29.41 15.63 26.12
N GLU A 121 -28.94 16.43 25.18
CA GLU A 121 -28.08 16.06 24.07
C GLU A 121 -26.73 15.63 24.64
N LYS A 122 -26.68 14.39 25.14
CA LYS A 122 -25.42 13.74 25.48
C LYS A 122 -24.65 13.61 24.19
N ASN A 123 -23.54 14.35 24.09
CA ASN A 123 -22.52 14.18 23.05
C ASN A 123 -22.01 12.74 23.06
N GLU A 124 -22.71 11.86 22.35
CA GLU A 124 -22.27 10.49 22.15
C GLU A 124 -21.13 10.51 21.14
N VAL A 125 -19.94 10.10 21.60
CA VAL A 125 -18.75 9.98 20.76
C VAL A 125 -19.03 8.89 19.72
N HIS A 126 -19.40 9.30 18.51
CA HIS A 126 -19.67 8.38 17.43
C HIS A 126 -18.36 7.77 16.94
N THR A 127 -18.23 6.46 17.15
CA THR A 127 -17.12 5.66 16.65
C THR A 127 -17.44 5.19 15.24
N THR A 128 -16.57 5.52 14.29
CA THR A 128 -16.71 5.16 12.87
C THR A 128 -15.56 4.25 12.46
N TYR A 129 -15.84 3.26 11.62
CA TYR A 129 -14.86 2.30 11.13
C TYR A 129 -14.60 2.53 9.65
N VAL A 130 -13.33 2.48 9.25
CA VAL A 130 -12.89 2.58 7.86
C VAL A 130 -11.81 1.55 7.55
N ALA A 131 -11.74 1.08 6.31
CA ALA A 131 -10.74 0.12 5.87
C ALA A 131 -9.94 0.68 4.68
N PRO A 132 -8.65 0.99 4.85
CA PRO A 132 -7.76 1.24 3.71
C PRO A 132 -7.53 -0.03 2.88
N LEU A 133 -7.89 0.02 1.60
CA LEU A 133 -7.87 -1.15 0.72
C LEU A 133 -6.54 -1.28 -0.03
N VAL A 134 -6.17 -0.27 -0.80
CA VAL A 134 -4.99 -0.30 -1.68
C VAL A 134 -4.45 1.12 -1.89
N GLY A 135 -3.12 1.23 -2.03
CA GLY A 135 -2.41 2.47 -2.33
C GLY A 135 -1.88 2.48 -3.77
N PHE A 136 -1.96 3.64 -4.42
CA PHE A 136 -1.47 3.88 -5.78
C PHE A 136 -0.53 5.09 -5.81
N GLY A 137 0.50 5.05 -6.66
CA GLY A 137 1.41 6.18 -6.83
C GLY A 137 0.80 7.36 -7.59
N THR A 138 -0.27 7.15 -8.36
CA THR A 138 -0.92 8.19 -9.18
C THR A 138 -2.45 8.14 -9.03
N LEU A 139 -3.10 9.27 -9.32
CA LEU A 139 -4.56 9.43 -9.12
C LEU A 139 -5.39 8.63 -10.11
N ALA A 140 -4.95 8.53 -11.38
CA ALA A 140 -5.68 7.85 -12.43
C ALA A 140 -6.00 6.36 -12.12
N PRO A 141 -5.03 5.50 -11.76
CA PRO A 141 -5.32 4.10 -11.40
C PRO A 141 -6.15 3.99 -10.11
N ALA A 142 -5.97 4.91 -9.15
CA ALA A 142 -6.80 4.95 -7.94
C ALA A 142 -8.28 5.19 -8.29
N ASN A 143 -8.56 6.13 -9.20
CA ASN A 143 -9.91 6.41 -9.66
C ASN A 143 -10.50 5.25 -10.46
N GLN A 144 -9.72 4.58 -11.31
CA GLN A 144 -10.16 3.38 -12.04
C GLN A 144 -10.56 2.26 -11.07
N PHE A 145 -9.73 2.00 -10.05
CA PHE A 145 -10.04 1.01 -9.02
C PHE A 145 -11.29 1.41 -8.21
N MET A 146 -11.38 2.66 -7.77
CA MET A 146 -12.57 3.19 -7.08
C MET A 146 -13.84 2.98 -7.91
N GLN A 147 -13.83 3.32 -9.20
CA GLN A 147 -14.97 3.10 -10.09
C GLN A 147 -15.34 1.62 -10.24
N LYS A 148 -14.34 0.72 -10.31
CA LYS A 148 -14.55 -0.73 -10.37
C LYS A 148 -15.24 -1.25 -9.10
N VAL A 149 -14.81 -0.79 -7.93
CA VAL A 149 -15.40 -1.19 -6.64
C VAL A 149 -16.80 -0.59 -6.47
N LYS A 150 -17.01 0.68 -6.85
CA LYS A 150 -18.34 1.33 -6.83
C LYS A 150 -19.36 0.60 -7.70
N LYS A 151 -18.94 0.07 -8.86
CA LYS A 151 -19.81 -0.78 -9.71
C LYS A 151 -20.26 -2.08 -9.02
N SER A 152 -19.59 -2.49 -7.95
CA SER A 152 -19.97 -3.63 -7.12
C SER A 152 -20.93 -3.26 -5.99
N GLY A 153 -21.35 -1.99 -5.89
CA GLY A 153 -22.25 -1.51 -4.85
C GLY A 153 -21.59 -1.18 -3.52
N ILE A 154 -20.25 -1.14 -3.46
CA ILE A 154 -19.51 -0.81 -2.24
C ILE A 154 -19.07 0.65 -2.32
N ASP A 155 -19.39 1.43 -1.29
CA ASP A 155 -18.95 2.82 -1.22
C ASP A 155 -17.48 2.92 -0.85
N VAL A 156 -16.75 3.70 -1.65
CA VAL A 156 -15.30 3.89 -1.54
C VAL A 156 -14.93 5.31 -1.92
N SER A 157 -13.90 5.84 -1.27
CA SER A 157 -13.34 7.17 -1.51
C SER A 157 -11.83 7.09 -1.72
N VAL A 158 -11.26 8.05 -2.46
CA VAL A 158 -9.81 8.17 -2.64
C VAL A 158 -9.28 9.27 -1.72
N LYS A 159 -8.38 8.92 -0.80
CA LYS A 159 -7.67 9.88 0.07
C LYS A 159 -6.25 10.09 -0.45
N LYS A 160 -5.89 11.36 -0.68
CA LYS A 160 -4.49 11.74 -0.95
C LYS A 160 -3.69 11.63 0.33
N ARG A 161 -2.56 10.93 0.27
CA ARG A 161 -1.58 10.80 1.35
C ARG A 161 -0.26 11.40 0.90
N VAL A 162 0.50 11.88 1.86
CA VAL A 162 1.80 12.48 1.63
C VAL A 162 2.78 11.83 2.59
N SER A 163 3.92 11.37 2.08
CA SER A 163 5.02 10.85 2.90
C SER A 163 6.31 11.64 2.61
N LYS A 164 7.23 11.65 3.57
CA LYS A 164 8.57 12.20 3.39
C LYS A 164 9.57 11.05 3.30
N THR A 165 10.47 11.11 2.33
CA THR A 165 11.60 10.19 2.21
C THR A 165 12.70 10.57 3.21
N ALA A 166 13.65 9.66 3.46
CA ALA A 166 14.82 9.94 4.31
C ALA A 166 15.65 11.15 3.81
N LYS A 167 15.56 11.49 2.52
CA LYS A 167 16.19 12.68 1.92
C LYS A 167 15.32 13.95 2.02
N GLY A 168 14.24 13.92 2.80
CA GLY A 168 13.29 15.03 2.97
C GLY A 168 12.35 15.27 1.78
N ARG A 169 12.48 14.52 0.67
CA ARG A 169 11.57 14.70 -0.48
C ARG A 169 10.17 14.21 -0.14
N THR A 170 9.19 15.05 -0.43
CA THR A 170 7.77 14.77 -0.28
C THR A 170 7.24 13.95 -1.46
N VAL A 171 6.60 12.81 -1.18
CA VAL A 171 5.99 11.94 -2.19
C VAL A 171 4.49 11.83 -1.88
N ALA A 172 3.66 12.21 -2.84
CA ALA A 172 2.21 12.03 -2.75
C ALA A 172 1.81 10.66 -3.31
N TRP A 173 0.86 10.00 -2.66
CA TRP A 173 0.24 8.76 -3.11
C TRP A 173 -1.26 8.77 -2.78
N TYR A 174 -2.03 7.90 -3.41
CA TYR A 174 -3.49 7.90 -3.36
C TYR A 174 -3.98 6.58 -2.80
N GLN A 175 -4.75 6.64 -1.72
CA GLN A 175 -5.24 5.47 -1.02
C GLN A 175 -6.75 5.34 -1.22
N VAL A 176 -7.20 4.18 -1.69
CA VAL A 176 -8.64 3.89 -1.77
C VAL A 176 -9.07 3.32 -0.42
N VAL A 177 -10.07 3.96 0.19
CA VAL A 177 -10.60 3.64 1.52
C VAL A 177 -12.10 3.38 1.36
N THR A 178 -12.65 2.46 2.15
CA THR A 178 -14.11 2.27 2.23
C THR A 178 -14.81 3.54 2.73
N GLY A 179 -16.13 3.59 2.57
CA GLY A 179 -16.98 4.51 3.32
C GLY A 179 -16.83 4.35 4.84
N GLU A 180 -17.46 5.26 5.58
CA GLU A 180 -17.53 5.20 7.03
C GLU A 180 -18.67 4.27 7.47
N TYR A 181 -18.37 3.33 8.37
CA TYR A 181 -19.35 2.37 8.91
C TYR A 181 -19.50 2.57 10.41
N THR A 182 -20.72 2.40 10.93
CA THR A 182 -20.99 2.47 12.38
C THR A 182 -20.77 1.12 13.05
N ASP A 183 -21.07 0.01 12.37
CA ASP A 183 -20.84 -1.34 12.86
C ASP A 183 -19.53 -1.92 12.31
N LYS A 184 -18.74 -2.51 13.22
CA LYS A 184 -17.50 -3.22 12.91
C LYS A 184 -17.77 -4.51 12.10
N ASN A 185 -18.87 -5.21 12.37
CA ASN A 185 -19.16 -6.47 11.69
C ASN A 185 -19.52 -6.25 10.21
N GLU A 186 -20.23 -5.17 9.91
CA GLU A 186 -20.59 -4.79 8.54
C GLU A 186 -19.35 -4.54 7.69
N ILE A 187 -18.39 -3.75 8.20
CA ILE A 187 -17.16 -3.46 7.46
C ILE A 187 -16.28 -4.71 7.32
N GLU A 188 -16.24 -5.61 8.31
CA GLU A 188 -15.54 -6.90 8.20
C GLU A 188 -16.09 -7.75 7.05
N HIS A 189 -17.41 -7.85 6.93
CA HIS A 189 -18.04 -8.58 5.83
C HIS A 189 -17.76 -7.95 4.46
N VAL A 190 -17.85 -6.62 4.36
CA VAL A 190 -17.51 -5.88 3.12
C VAL A 190 -16.05 -6.08 2.73
N VAL A 191 -15.13 -6.00 3.70
CA VAL A 191 -13.69 -6.21 3.46
C VAL A 191 -13.42 -7.65 3.02
N MET A 192 -14.07 -8.64 3.62
CA MET A 192 -13.93 -10.05 3.25
C MET A 192 -14.39 -10.28 1.80
N GLN A 193 -15.58 -9.80 1.43
CA GLN A 193 -16.09 -9.91 0.05
C GLN A 193 -15.17 -9.24 -0.97
N LEU A 194 -14.63 -8.06 -0.63
CA LEU A 194 -13.74 -7.34 -1.51
C LEU A 194 -12.37 -8.02 -1.63
N SER A 195 -11.88 -8.60 -0.53
CA SER A 195 -10.62 -9.34 -0.49
C SER A 195 -10.66 -10.57 -1.39
N GLU A 196 -11.77 -11.31 -1.40
CA GLU A 196 -11.97 -12.46 -2.29
C GLU A 196 -12.08 -12.04 -3.76
N LYS A 197 -12.85 -10.99 -4.04
CA LYS A 197 -13.11 -10.54 -5.42
C LYS A 197 -11.91 -9.90 -6.10
N GLU A 198 -11.13 -9.11 -5.37
CA GLU A 198 -10.02 -8.31 -5.91
C GLU A 198 -8.63 -8.85 -5.49
N ASN A 199 -8.58 -9.99 -4.78
CA ASN A 199 -7.34 -10.60 -4.25
C ASN A 199 -6.50 -9.63 -3.40
N LEU A 200 -7.16 -8.82 -2.56
CA LEU A 200 -6.48 -7.90 -1.64
C LEU A 200 -5.80 -8.68 -0.53
N LYS A 201 -4.69 -8.15 0.01
CA LYS A 201 -3.94 -8.78 1.10
C LYS A 201 -3.71 -7.78 2.22
N ASN A 202 -3.78 -8.25 3.46
CA ASN A 202 -3.44 -7.48 4.66
C ASN A 202 -4.28 -6.21 4.88
N VAL A 203 -5.58 -6.24 4.51
CA VAL A 203 -6.50 -5.14 4.81
C VAL A 203 -6.74 -5.08 6.32
N LYS A 204 -6.50 -3.93 6.94
CA LYS A 204 -6.72 -3.68 8.36
C LYS A 204 -7.84 -2.66 8.53
N ILE A 205 -8.78 -2.91 9.44
CA ILE A 205 -9.84 -1.97 9.79
C ILE A 205 -9.32 -0.99 10.84
N ILE A 206 -9.65 0.29 10.67
CA ILE A 206 -9.24 1.40 11.52
C ILE A 206 -10.49 2.00 12.16
N GLU A 207 -10.43 2.20 13.47
CA GLU A 207 -11.45 2.92 14.25
C GLU A 207 -11.11 4.42 14.30
N ILE A 208 -12.07 5.27 13.95
CA ILE A 208 -11.99 6.73 13.97
C ILE A 208 -13.07 7.23 14.94
N LYS A 209 -12.65 7.84 16.04
CA LYS A 209 -13.52 8.54 16.97
C LYS A 209 -13.69 9.98 16.48
N LYS A 210 -14.91 10.35 16.08
CA LYS A 210 -15.24 11.75 15.80
C LYS A 210 -15.70 12.37 17.12
N GLY A 211 -14.92 13.33 17.61
CA GLY A 211 -15.26 14.17 18.77
C GLY A 211 -15.75 15.53 18.31
#